data_AF-A0A401KWA7-F1
#
_entry.id   AF-A0A401KWA7-F1
#
_cell.length_a   1.000
_cell.length_b   1.000
_cell.length_c   1.000
_cell.angle_alpha   90.00
_cell.angle_beta   90.00
_cell.angle_gamma   90.00
#
_symmetry.space_group_name_H-M   'P 1'
#
loop_
_entity.id
_entity.type
_entity.pdbx_description
1 polymer ?
#
loop_
_entity_poly.entity_id
_entity_poly.type
_entity_poly.pdbx_seq_one_letter_code
_entity_poly.pdbx_strand_id
1 'polypeptide(L)'
;MEYSTPYPKKSLYAPPIRILVDTRIHLLPGDTNEDRNSYLINHICQLHWHTRFTPTKYRRYAFSTERYPTESTRCLFLVDYGHTASKEEDDDVPVVYYSWTGENLTPLPILSYEPWIMNNLKYVYPFRPMQWRELNNRDREREMLLSKVLWASSSGGASDDDLRHLRDNEEDWVWLRASMDPDVFGGFLYEARGRIY
;
A
#
# COMPACT_ATOMS: atom_id res chain seq x y z
N MET A 1 1.84 -3.68 42.75
CA MET A 1 1.24 -4.22 41.50
C MET A 1 1.05 -3.04 40.58
N GLU A 2 1.99 -2.83 39.66
CA GLU A 2 1.87 -1.80 38.63
C GLU A 2 0.90 -2.30 37.54
N TYR A 3 -0.17 -1.56 37.31
CA TYR A 3 -1.03 -1.78 36.16
C TYR A 3 -0.29 -1.29 34.92
N SER A 4 0.28 -2.23 34.16
CA SER A 4 0.80 -1.95 32.82
C SER A 4 -0.37 -1.58 31.91
N THR A 5 -0.43 -0.33 31.46
CA THR A 5 -1.39 0.11 30.46
C THR A 5 -1.14 -0.63 29.13
N PRO A 6 -2.18 -1.08 28.41
CA PRO A 6 -2.05 -1.95 27.24
C PRO A 6 -1.56 -1.25 25.97
N TYR A 7 -0.99 -0.05 26.07
CA TYR A 7 -0.58 0.76 24.92
C TYR A 7 0.91 1.12 25.03
N PRO A 8 1.68 0.99 23.93
CA PRO A 8 3.11 1.25 23.96
C PRO A 8 3.40 2.74 24.25
N LYS A 9 4.38 2.96 25.14
CA LYS A 9 4.87 4.26 25.60
C LYS A 9 5.82 4.89 24.57
N LYS A 10 5.27 5.67 23.63
CA LYS A 10 5.83 6.83 22.90
C LYS A 10 4.78 7.20 21.85
N SER A 11 4.37 8.48 21.78
CA SER A 11 3.22 8.99 21.00
C SER A 11 2.94 8.17 19.74
N LEU A 12 1.76 7.54 19.65
CA LEU A 12 1.34 6.68 18.54
C LEU A 12 1.54 7.32 17.16
N TYR A 13 1.65 8.66 17.11
CA TYR A 13 1.79 9.47 15.90
C TYR A 13 3.17 10.12 15.73
N ALA A 14 4.14 9.76 16.58
CA ALA A 14 5.52 10.22 16.43
C ALA A 14 6.21 9.50 15.26
N PRO A 15 7.07 10.21 14.51
CA PRO A 15 7.91 9.57 13.50
C PRO A 15 8.95 8.62 14.13
N PRO A 16 9.34 7.53 13.44
CA PRO A 16 8.83 7.09 12.14
C PRO A 16 7.44 6.44 12.25
N ILE A 17 6.55 6.74 11.29
CA ILE A 17 5.18 6.21 11.26
C ILE A 17 4.62 6.16 9.84
N ARG A 18 3.67 5.26 9.64
CA ARG A 18 2.85 5.13 8.43
C ARG A 18 1.37 5.31 8.77
N ILE A 19 0.64 6.05 7.95
CA ILE A 19 -0.81 6.19 8.04
C ILE A 19 -1.39 5.66 6.73
N LEU A 20 -2.18 4.58 6.82
CA LEU A 20 -2.89 3.99 5.70
C LEU A 20 -4.38 4.31 5.81
N VAL A 21 -4.95 4.88 4.75
CA VAL A 21 -6.36 5.25 4.67
C VAL A 21 -7.03 4.47 3.55
N ASP A 22 -8.10 3.77 3.89
CA ASP A 22 -9.03 3.14 2.96
C ASP A 22 -10.18 4.08 2.62
N THR A 23 -10.40 4.32 1.33
CA THR A 23 -11.35 5.31 0.83
C THR A 23 -11.94 4.91 -0.52
N ARG A 24 -12.87 5.72 -1.03
CA ARG A 24 -13.36 5.64 -2.42
C ARG A 24 -13.15 6.98 -3.12
N ILE A 25 -12.91 6.95 -4.43
CA ILE A 25 -12.56 8.15 -5.21
C ILE A 25 -13.61 9.26 -5.04
N HIS A 26 -14.90 8.95 -5.19
CA HIS A 26 -15.98 9.93 -5.07
C HIS A 26 -16.15 10.56 -3.68
N LEU A 27 -15.55 9.97 -2.64
CA LEU A 27 -15.60 10.53 -1.27
C LEU A 27 -14.51 11.58 -1.04
N LEU A 28 -13.56 11.74 -1.96
CA LEU A 28 -12.49 12.72 -1.84
C LEU A 28 -12.89 14.02 -2.54
N PRO A 29 -12.83 15.17 -1.85
CA PRO A 29 -13.05 16.46 -2.48
C PRO A 29 -12.01 16.76 -3.56
N GLY A 30 -12.46 17.35 -4.66
CA GLY A 30 -11.61 17.79 -5.76
C GLY A 30 -11.94 17.13 -7.10
N ASP A 31 -11.60 17.83 -8.17
CA ASP A 31 -11.91 17.42 -9.54
C ASP A 31 -10.78 16.55 -10.14
N THR A 32 -9.56 16.71 -9.65
CA THR A 32 -8.40 15.93 -10.10
C THR A 32 -7.90 14.99 -9.00
N ASN A 33 -7.17 13.94 -9.40
CA ASN A 33 -6.48 13.07 -8.44
C ASN A 33 -5.47 13.84 -7.58
N GLU A 34 -4.85 14.90 -8.12
CA GLU A 34 -3.90 15.72 -7.36
C GLU A 34 -4.61 16.53 -6.27
N ASP A 35 -5.78 17.10 -6.57
CA ASP A 35 -6.60 17.83 -5.59
C ASP A 35 -7.05 16.92 -4.46
N ARG A 36 -7.57 15.74 -4.82
CA ARG A 36 -8.03 14.70 -3.90
C ARG A 36 -6.90 14.22 -2.98
N ASN A 37 -5.73 13.93 -3.56
CA ASN A 37 -4.54 13.53 -2.81
C ASN A 37 -4.04 14.65 -1.90
N SER A 38 -4.03 15.89 -2.38
CA SER A 38 -3.61 17.07 -1.63
C SER A 38 -4.57 17.38 -0.47
N TYR A 39 -5.87 17.19 -0.67
CA TYR A 39 -6.87 17.34 0.39
C TYR A 39 -6.61 16.35 1.52
N LEU A 40 -6.53 15.05 1.19
CA LEU A 40 -6.43 14.01 2.21
C LEU A 40 -5.12 14.09 2.99
N ILE A 41 -3.98 14.33 2.33
CA ILE A 41 -2.70 14.46 3.05
C ILE A 41 -2.67 15.70 3.95
N ASN A 42 -3.22 16.83 3.51
CA ASN A 42 -3.29 18.01 4.37
C ASN A 42 -4.19 17.75 5.57
N HIS A 43 -5.31 17.04 5.39
CA HIS A 43 -6.21 16.66 6.47
C HIS A 43 -5.49 15.76 7.50
N ILE A 44 -4.78 14.72 7.04
CA ILE A 44 -3.96 13.84 7.88
C ILE A 44 -2.90 14.65 8.65
N CYS A 45 -2.17 15.53 7.96
CA CYS A 45 -1.12 16.33 8.60
C CYS A 45 -1.67 17.30 9.66
N GLN A 46 -2.83 17.90 9.42
CA GLN A 46 -3.49 18.79 10.38
C GLN A 46 -3.99 18.01 11.60
N LEU A 47 -4.59 16.84 11.37
CA LEU A 47 -5.15 16.00 12.43
C LEU A 47 -4.07 15.47 13.37
N HIS A 48 -2.99 14.90 12.84
CA HIS A 48 -1.99 14.18 13.64
C HIS A 48 -0.77 15.00 14.03
N TRP A 49 -0.41 16.00 13.23
CA TRP A 49 0.83 16.76 13.41
C TRP A 49 0.61 18.27 13.49
N HIS A 50 -0.65 18.73 13.47
CA HIS A 50 -1.04 20.14 13.56
C HIS A 50 -0.27 21.06 12.59
N THR A 51 -0.01 20.56 11.39
CA THR A 51 0.73 21.27 10.34
C THR A 51 0.12 21.02 8.98
N ARG A 52 0.49 21.85 8.01
CA ARG A 52 0.21 21.59 6.59
C ARG A 52 1.21 20.59 6.01
N PHE A 53 0.79 19.93 4.94
CA PHE A 53 1.67 19.03 4.19
C PHE A 53 2.90 19.78 3.68
N THR A 54 4.06 19.15 3.85
CA THR A 54 5.35 19.61 3.35
C THR A 54 6.01 18.47 2.56
N PRO A 55 6.15 18.56 1.23
CA PRO A 55 6.63 17.46 0.40
C PRO A 55 8.01 16.89 0.81
N THR A 56 8.87 17.70 1.43
CA THR A 56 10.20 17.26 1.88
C THR A 56 10.18 16.47 3.19
N LYS A 57 9.06 16.49 3.93
CA LYS A 57 8.91 15.83 5.24
C LYS A 57 8.05 14.58 5.20
N TYR A 58 7.06 14.55 4.29
CA TYR A 58 6.07 13.49 4.20
C TYR A 58 6.11 12.86 2.82
N ARG A 59 6.11 11.54 2.76
CA ARG A 59 6.00 10.78 1.51
C ARG A 59 4.56 10.31 1.36
N ARG A 60 4.04 10.34 0.14
CA ARG A 60 2.64 9.95 -0.13
C ARG A 60 2.58 8.98 -1.29
N TYR A 61 1.70 8.00 -1.16
CA TYR A 61 1.39 7.05 -2.21
C TYR A 61 -0.13 6.89 -2.26
N ALA A 62 -0.70 7.03 -3.44
CA ALA A 62 -2.11 6.77 -3.68
C ALA A 62 -2.21 5.68 -4.73
N PHE A 63 -2.99 4.65 -4.46
CA PHE A 63 -3.22 3.60 -5.44
C PHE A 63 -4.64 3.10 -5.39
N SER A 64 -5.16 2.86 -6.59
CA SER A 64 -6.44 2.20 -6.77
C SER A 64 -6.26 0.71 -6.57
N THR A 65 -7.26 0.06 -5.97
CA THR A 65 -7.39 -1.39 -5.99
C THR A 65 -8.03 -1.88 -7.29
N GLU A 66 -8.12 -1.06 -8.33
CA GLU A 66 -8.63 -1.49 -9.63
C GLU A 66 -7.71 -0.99 -10.74
N ARG A 67 -7.64 -1.77 -11.81
CA ARG A 67 -6.87 -1.42 -13.01
C ARG A 67 -7.51 -0.29 -13.81
N TYR A 68 -8.83 -0.21 -13.79
CA TYR A 68 -9.63 0.77 -14.51
C TYR A 68 -10.57 1.49 -13.52
N PRO A 69 -10.05 2.45 -12.74
CA PRO A 69 -10.81 3.08 -11.67
C PRO A 69 -12.03 3.84 -12.20
N THR A 70 -13.14 3.65 -11.51
CA THR A 70 -14.39 4.42 -11.60
C THR A 70 -14.54 5.31 -10.37
N GLU A 71 -15.52 6.20 -10.36
CA GLU A 71 -15.79 7.04 -9.18
C GLU A 71 -16.11 6.22 -7.91
N SER A 72 -16.68 5.02 -8.04
CA SER A 72 -16.95 4.11 -6.91
C SER A 72 -15.74 3.30 -6.44
N THR A 73 -14.63 3.34 -7.18
CA THR A 73 -13.49 2.47 -6.94
C THR A 73 -12.85 2.73 -5.58
N ARG A 74 -12.51 1.63 -4.90
CA ARG A 74 -11.75 1.64 -3.66
C ARG A 74 -10.31 2.05 -3.93
N CYS A 75 -9.76 2.87 -3.04
CA CYS A 75 -8.40 3.37 -3.11
C CYS A 75 -7.77 3.29 -1.73
N LEU A 76 -6.48 2.98 -1.72
CA LEU A 76 -5.64 3.12 -0.54
C LEU A 76 -4.75 4.35 -0.69
N PHE A 77 -4.65 5.11 0.41
CA PHE A 77 -3.80 6.29 0.51
C PHE A 77 -2.85 6.12 1.69
N LEU A 78 -1.56 6.12 1.40
CA LEU A 78 -0.49 5.92 2.37
C LEU A 78 0.30 7.21 2.55
N VAL A 79 0.50 7.60 3.81
CA VAL A 79 1.38 8.70 4.21
C VAL A 79 2.44 8.19 5.16
N ASP A 80 3.70 8.37 4.79
CA ASP A 80 4.84 8.04 5.64
C ASP A 80 5.46 9.33 6.20
N TYR A 81 5.77 9.33 7.49
CA TYR A 81 6.45 10.43 8.18
C TYR A 81 7.68 9.93 8.94
N GLY A 82 8.81 10.60 8.73
CA GLY A 82 10.08 10.30 9.40
C GLY A 82 11.00 9.39 8.59
N HIS A 83 12.07 8.96 9.26
CA HIS A 83 13.12 8.11 8.71
C HIS A 83 13.58 7.14 9.79
N THR A 84 14.04 5.97 9.35
CA THR A 84 14.67 4.89 10.12
C THR A 84 16.17 4.85 9.79
N ALA A 85 16.97 4.33 10.71
CA ALA A 85 18.41 4.20 10.52
C ALA A 85 18.78 2.98 9.66
N SER A 86 18.03 1.88 9.80
CA SER A 86 18.31 0.62 9.09
C SER A 86 17.06 -0.02 8.49
N LYS A 87 17.28 -1.06 7.65
CA LYS A 87 16.19 -1.77 6.95
C LYS A 87 15.40 -2.64 7.91
N GLU A 88 16.08 -3.21 8.87
CA GLU A 88 15.50 -4.00 9.95
C GLU A 88 14.53 -3.13 10.77
N GLU A 89 14.85 -1.84 10.96
CA GLU A 89 13.95 -0.89 11.62
C GLU A 89 12.74 -0.50 10.75
N ASP A 90 12.77 -0.67 9.42
CA ASP A 90 11.63 -0.36 8.55
C ASP A 90 10.44 -1.28 8.82
N ASP A 91 10.71 -2.55 9.13
CA ASP A 91 9.71 -3.56 9.42
C ASP A 91 9.00 -3.30 10.77
N ASP A 92 9.65 -2.56 11.67
CA ASP A 92 9.12 -2.17 12.98
C ASP A 92 8.34 -0.84 12.96
N VAL A 93 8.31 -0.13 11.83
CA VAL A 93 7.59 1.15 11.73
C VAL A 93 6.09 0.93 11.89
N PRO A 94 5.43 1.57 12.88
CA PRO A 94 4.01 1.37 13.12
C PRO A 94 3.16 1.89 11.95
N VAL A 95 2.12 1.13 11.63
CA VAL A 95 1.09 1.53 10.66
C VAL A 95 -0.20 1.80 11.41
N VAL A 96 -0.77 3.00 11.24
CA VAL A 96 -2.10 3.34 11.73
C VAL A 96 -3.08 3.30 10.57
N TYR A 97 -4.19 2.61 10.77
CA TYR A 97 -5.16 2.30 9.73
C TYR A 97 -6.45 3.09 9.95
N TYR A 98 -6.94 3.72 8.88
CA TYR A 98 -8.17 4.51 8.86
C TYR A 98 -9.07 4.13 7.69
N SER A 99 -10.35 4.47 7.82
CA SER A 99 -11.26 4.67 6.70
C SER A 99 -11.63 6.14 6.57
N TRP A 100 -11.69 6.66 5.35
CA TRP A 100 -12.27 7.96 5.04
C TRP A 100 -13.69 7.80 4.52
N THR A 101 -14.65 8.44 5.21
CA THR A 101 -16.08 8.32 4.90
C THR A 101 -16.65 9.48 4.09
N GLY A 102 -15.80 10.42 3.65
CA GLY A 102 -16.21 11.68 3.03
C GLY A 102 -16.09 12.89 3.95
N GLU A 103 -16.08 12.66 5.27
CA GLU A 103 -16.06 13.74 6.27
C GLU A 103 -14.93 13.58 7.29
N ASN A 104 -14.71 12.36 7.78
CA ASN A 104 -13.79 12.11 8.90
C ASN A 104 -12.96 10.84 8.68
N LEU A 105 -11.76 10.83 9.28
CA LEU A 105 -10.93 9.63 9.42
C LEU A 105 -11.41 8.80 10.62
N THR A 106 -11.90 7.59 10.35
CA THR A 106 -12.37 6.65 11.37
C THR A 106 -11.37 5.50 11.52
N PRO A 107 -10.89 5.16 12.73
CA PRO A 107 -9.94 4.07 12.92
C PRO A 107 -10.45 2.75 12.30
N LEU A 108 -9.61 2.08 11.52
CA LEU A 108 -9.95 0.82 10.86
C LEU A 108 -8.81 -0.22 11.02
N PRO A 109 -8.51 -0.67 12.25
CA PRO A 109 -7.38 -1.56 12.52
C PRO A 109 -7.49 -2.93 11.86
N ILE A 110 -8.70 -3.35 11.44
CA ILE A 110 -8.94 -4.64 10.80
C ILE A 110 -8.13 -4.82 9.50
N LEU A 111 -7.75 -3.72 8.83
CA LEU A 111 -6.89 -3.74 7.65
C LEU A 111 -5.50 -4.36 7.93
N SER A 112 -5.02 -4.32 9.18
CA SER A 112 -3.76 -4.96 9.56
C SER A 112 -3.76 -6.49 9.41
N TYR A 113 -4.93 -7.11 9.28
CA TYR A 113 -5.08 -8.55 9.09
C TYR A 113 -5.24 -8.95 7.61
N GLU A 114 -5.29 -7.98 6.69
CA GLU A 114 -5.41 -8.26 5.25
C GLU A 114 -4.03 -8.54 4.64
N PRO A 115 -3.73 -9.79 4.20
CA PRO A 115 -2.39 -10.16 3.74
C PRO A 115 -1.91 -9.32 2.55
N TRP A 116 -2.84 -8.94 1.65
CA TRP A 116 -2.50 -8.17 0.48
C TRP A 116 -2.07 -6.75 0.84
N ILE A 117 -2.66 -6.14 1.87
CA ILE A 117 -2.23 -4.85 2.40
C ILE A 117 -0.81 -4.98 2.97
N MET A 118 -0.56 -5.98 3.80
CA MET A 118 0.76 -6.21 4.40
C MET A 118 1.84 -6.43 3.31
N ASN A 119 1.52 -7.22 2.28
CA ASN A 119 2.44 -7.46 1.18
C ASN A 119 2.68 -6.19 0.33
N ASN A 120 1.65 -5.37 0.09
CA ASN A 120 1.85 -4.10 -0.61
C ASN A 120 2.71 -3.13 0.20
N LEU A 121 2.51 -3.03 1.51
CA LEU A 121 3.33 -2.20 2.39
C LEU A 121 4.80 -2.67 2.48
N LYS A 122 5.06 -3.96 2.25
CA LYS A 122 6.40 -4.54 2.28
C LYS A 122 7.11 -4.46 0.92
N TYR A 123 6.43 -4.85 -0.14
CA TYR A 123 7.05 -5.08 -1.45
C TYR A 123 6.81 -3.95 -2.45
N VAL A 124 5.65 -3.28 -2.40
CA VAL A 124 5.30 -2.25 -3.41
C VAL A 124 5.60 -0.85 -2.88
N TYR A 125 5.31 -0.63 -1.60
CA TYR A 125 5.51 0.64 -0.92
C TYR A 125 6.36 0.43 0.33
N PRO A 126 7.62 0.01 0.24
CA PRO A 126 8.49 -0.08 1.41
C PRO A 126 8.69 1.32 2.03
N PHE A 127 8.81 1.39 3.37
CA PHE A 127 8.90 2.68 4.09
C PHE A 127 10.08 3.55 3.62
N ARG A 128 11.20 2.89 3.32
CA ARG A 128 12.31 3.47 2.55
C ARG A 128 12.39 2.76 1.20
N PRO A 129 12.57 3.50 0.08
CA PRO A 129 12.73 2.90 -1.23
C PRO A 129 13.92 1.92 -1.21
N MET A 130 13.66 0.66 -1.54
CA MET A 130 14.71 -0.35 -1.51
C MET A 130 15.76 -0.10 -2.58
N GLN A 131 17.04 -0.20 -2.20
CA GLN A 131 18.09 -0.34 -3.20
C GLN A 131 18.01 -1.78 -3.75
N TRP A 132 17.79 -1.92 -5.05
CA TRP A 132 17.58 -3.18 -5.76
C TRP A 132 18.71 -4.22 -5.55
N ARG A 133 19.86 -3.78 -5.03
CA ARG A 133 21.04 -4.60 -4.73
C ARG A 133 20.97 -5.31 -3.36
N GLU A 134 20.03 -4.91 -2.49
CA GLU A 134 19.92 -5.39 -1.10
C GLU A 134 18.84 -6.46 -0.90
N LEU A 135 18.13 -6.84 -1.97
CA LEU A 135 17.16 -7.93 -1.95
C LEU A 135 17.81 -9.26 -2.26
N ASN A 136 17.37 -10.32 -1.58
CA ASN A 136 17.61 -11.66 -2.10
C ASN A 136 16.87 -11.82 -3.45
N ASN A 137 17.34 -12.75 -4.29
CA ASN A 137 16.78 -12.91 -5.64
C ASN A 137 15.26 -13.16 -5.63
N ARG A 138 14.76 -13.90 -4.64
CA ARG A 138 13.36 -14.34 -4.58
C ARG A 138 12.38 -13.22 -4.24
N ASP A 139 12.67 -12.44 -3.19
CA ASP A 139 11.83 -11.29 -2.82
C ASP A 139 11.84 -10.24 -3.93
N ARG A 140 12.98 -10.07 -4.62
CA ARG A 140 13.08 -9.20 -5.79
C ARG A 140 12.21 -9.67 -6.96
N GLU A 141 12.23 -10.97 -7.27
CA GLU A 141 11.37 -11.54 -8.31
C GLU A 141 9.89 -11.35 -7.99
N ARG A 142 9.49 -11.59 -6.74
CA ARG A 142 8.14 -11.37 -6.23
C ARG A 142 7.71 -9.91 -6.32
N GLU A 143 8.55 -8.98 -5.87
CA GLU A 143 8.31 -7.53 -5.99
C GLU A 143 8.15 -7.10 -7.45
N MET A 144 9.05 -7.55 -8.34
CA MET A 144 8.99 -7.22 -9.76
C MET A 144 7.72 -7.76 -10.40
N LEU A 145 7.34 -9.00 -10.07
CA LEU A 145 6.12 -9.62 -10.58
C LEU A 145 4.87 -8.87 -10.12
N LEU A 146 4.75 -8.59 -8.81
CA LEU A 146 3.62 -7.85 -8.26
C LEU A 146 3.53 -6.44 -8.87
N SER A 147 4.66 -5.75 -9.01
CA SER A 147 4.73 -4.44 -9.67
C SER A 147 4.31 -4.51 -11.14
N LYS A 148 4.73 -5.55 -11.88
CA LYS A 148 4.30 -5.77 -13.27
C LYS A 148 2.79 -5.95 -13.37
N VAL A 149 2.18 -6.70 -12.45
CA VAL A 149 0.74 -6.94 -12.46
C VAL A 149 -0.05 -5.69 -12.07
N LEU A 150 0.32 -5.02 -10.97
CA LEU A 150 -0.38 -3.83 -10.48
C LEU A 150 -0.24 -2.63 -11.44
N TRP A 151 0.94 -2.47 -12.06
CA TRP A 151 1.26 -1.33 -12.92
C TRP A 151 1.33 -1.69 -14.40
N ALA A 152 0.56 -2.67 -14.86
CA ALA A 152 0.70 -3.24 -16.20
C ALA A 152 0.71 -2.20 -17.34
N SER A 153 -0.04 -1.10 -17.20
CA SER A 153 -0.06 0.02 -18.16
C SER A 153 1.26 0.79 -18.25
N SER A 154 2.06 0.80 -17.17
CA SER A 154 3.33 1.52 -17.06
C SER A 154 4.56 0.60 -17.10
N SER A 155 4.41 -0.65 -16.69
CA SER A 155 5.48 -1.65 -16.59
C SER A 155 5.59 -2.58 -17.79
N GLY A 156 4.62 -2.51 -18.72
CA GLY A 156 4.47 -3.48 -19.81
C GLY A 156 3.72 -4.76 -19.41
N GLY A 157 3.32 -4.89 -18.13
CA GLY A 157 2.59 -6.04 -17.62
C GLY A 157 3.45 -7.28 -17.36
N ALA A 158 2.82 -8.33 -16.84
CA ALA A 158 3.46 -9.64 -16.74
C ALA A 158 3.67 -10.24 -18.15
N SER A 159 4.88 -10.73 -18.43
CA SER A 159 5.21 -11.41 -19.69
C SER A 159 4.65 -12.84 -19.73
N ASP A 160 4.66 -13.48 -20.90
CA ASP A 160 4.24 -14.89 -21.00
C ASP A 160 5.15 -15.82 -20.19
N ASP A 161 6.43 -15.50 -20.06
CA ASP A 161 7.37 -16.24 -19.24
C ASP A 161 7.07 -16.06 -17.74
N ASP A 162 6.71 -14.84 -17.31
CA ASP A 162 6.27 -14.58 -15.92
C ASP A 162 5.02 -15.44 -15.60
N LEU A 163 4.08 -15.52 -16.54
CA LEU A 163 2.85 -16.29 -16.39
C LEU A 163 3.09 -17.81 -16.40
N ARG A 164 4.02 -18.31 -17.22
CA ARG A 164 4.44 -19.71 -17.21
C ARG A 164 5.16 -20.09 -15.90
N HIS A 165 6.06 -19.23 -15.42
CA HIS A 165 6.71 -19.41 -14.11
C HIS A 165 5.66 -19.54 -13.00
N LEU A 166 4.69 -18.62 -12.97
CA LEU A 166 3.58 -18.64 -12.03
C LEU A 166 2.71 -19.90 -12.11
N ARG A 167 2.45 -20.40 -13.32
CA ARG A 167 1.72 -21.66 -13.53
C ARG A 167 2.49 -22.86 -12.97
N ASP A 168 3.81 -22.86 -13.17
CA ASP A 168 4.69 -23.98 -12.83
C ASP A 168 5.18 -23.91 -11.36
N ASN A 169 4.93 -22.81 -10.65
CA ASN A 169 5.33 -22.58 -9.26
C ASN A 169 4.12 -22.22 -8.36
N GLU A 170 3.59 -23.23 -7.68
CA GLU A 170 2.41 -23.08 -6.80
C GLU A 170 2.63 -22.10 -5.64
N GLU A 171 3.84 -22.06 -5.06
CA GLU A 171 4.12 -21.17 -3.93
C GLU A 171 4.03 -19.70 -4.34
N ASP A 172 4.62 -19.35 -5.48
CA ASP A 172 4.58 -17.98 -5.99
C ASP A 172 3.18 -17.58 -6.47
N TRP A 173 2.38 -18.54 -6.97
CA TRP A 173 0.97 -18.31 -7.28
C TRP A 173 0.13 -17.99 -6.05
N VAL A 174 0.27 -18.78 -4.98
CA VAL A 174 -0.41 -18.56 -3.70
C VAL A 174 0.02 -17.22 -3.10
N TRP A 175 1.32 -16.91 -3.16
CA TRP A 175 1.84 -15.62 -2.71
C TRP A 175 1.25 -14.45 -3.51
N LEU A 176 1.21 -14.53 -4.84
CA LEU A 176 0.66 -13.47 -5.68
C LEU A 176 -0.82 -13.25 -5.38
N ARG A 177 -1.60 -14.33 -5.25
CA ARG A 177 -3.01 -14.25 -4.85
C ARG A 177 -3.19 -13.56 -3.49
N ALA A 178 -2.34 -13.89 -2.52
CA ALA A 178 -2.39 -13.27 -1.21
C ALA A 178 -1.88 -11.81 -1.21
N SER A 179 -1.20 -11.37 -2.28
CA SER A 179 -0.60 -10.04 -2.39
C SER A 179 -1.44 -9.04 -3.16
N MET A 180 -2.59 -9.45 -3.69
CA MET A 180 -3.46 -8.58 -4.48
C MET A 180 -4.84 -8.46 -3.85
N ASP A 181 -5.46 -7.30 -4.04
CA ASP A 181 -6.88 -7.13 -3.77
C ASP A 181 -7.66 -8.19 -4.60
N PRO A 182 -8.67 -8.87 -4.01
CA PRO A 182 -9.40 -9.93 -4.70
C PRO A 182 -10.00 -9.53 -6.05
N ASP A 183 -10.46 -8.30 -6.20
CA ASP A 183 -11.08 -7.81 -7.43
C ASP A 183 -10.02 -7.59 -8.53
N VAL A 184 -8.83 -7.09 -8.17
CA VAL A 184 -7.66 -7.04 -9.08
C VAL A 184 -7.24 -8.44 -9.50
N PHE A 185 -7.18 -9.36 -8.54
CA PHE A 185 -6.75 -10.74 -8.81
C PHE A 185 -7.70 -11.43 -9.79
N GLY A 186 -9.01 -11.21 -9.66
CA GLY A 186 -10.01 -11.71 -10.61
C GLY A 186 -9.75 -11.25 -12.04
N GLY A 187 -9.50 -9.96 -12.23
CA GLY A 187 -9.17 -9.38 -13.55
C GLY A 187 -7.86 -9.92 -14.13
N PHE A 188 -6.79 -9.95 -13.33
CA PHE A 188 -5.51 -10.53 -13.74
C PHE A 188 -5.65 -12.00 -14.16
N LEU A 189 -6.36 -12.81 -13.38
CA LEU A 189 -6.55 -14.23 -13.64
C LEU A 189 -7.25 -14.47 -14.98
N TYR A 190 -8.24 -13.65 -15.31
CA TYR A 190 -8.96 -13.72 -16.58
C TYR A 190 -8.02 -13.50 -17.77
N GLU A 191 -7.17 -12.47 -17.71
CA GLU A 191 -6.19 -12.18 -18.76
C GLU A 191 -5.08 -13.22 -18.85
N ALA A 192 -4.55 -13.65 -17.70
CA ALA A 192 -3.50 -14.66 -17.64
C ALA A 192 -3.95 -15.96 -18.30
N ARG A 193 -5.19 -16.40 -18.04
CA ARG A 193 -5.75 -17.61 -18.66
C ARG A 193 -5.79 -17.55 -20.17
N GLY A 194 -6.14 -16.41 -20.77
CA GLY A 194 -6.19 -16.26 -22.23
C GLY A 194 -4.83 -16.20 -22.93
N ARG A 195 -3.72 -16.14 -22.17
CA ARG A 195 -2.35 -16.04 -22.70
C ARG A 195 -1.54 -17.33 -22.57
N ILE A 196 -1.82 -18.14 -21.55
CA ILE A 196 -1.06 -19.37 -21.26
C ILE A 196 -1.87 -20.67 -21.46
N TYR A 197 -3.16 -20.55 -21.79
CA TYR A 197 -4.06 -21.63 -22.19
C TYR A 197 -4.80 -21.25 -23.48
#